data_AF-A0A914QSI4-F1
#
_entry.id   AF-A0A914QSI4-F1
#
_cell.length_a   1.000
_cell.length_b   1.000
_cell.length_c   1.000
_cell.angle_alpha   90.00
_cell.angle_beta   90.00
_cell.angle_gamma   90.00
#
_symmetry.space_group_name_H-M   'P 1'
#
loop_
_entity.id
_entity.type
_entity.pdbx_description
1 polymer ?
#
loop_
_entity_poly.entity_id
_entity_poly.type
_entity_poly.pdbx_seq_one_letter_code
_entity_poly.pdbx_strand_id
1 'polypeptide(L)'
;MDDLTNVLIELQRQGFLEKIIPSKVFLNYGDLLRNNLEFWERGLLPMIVESRENGGPLSPSLMYNGFARITEWSKYYIKFNVGHADSLNYVRKTQKDDEKFGEFVQWCESLNMMNRQTLIDNLSIPMQRLTRYPLMLKNVLKATTDNNEKNNIQVSISNKQGRD
;
A
#
# COMPACT_ATOMS: atom_id res chain seq x y z
N MET A 1 1.83 -1.14 -10.55
CA MET A 1 0.34 -1.19 -10.55
C MET A 1 -0.28 -0.02 -11.27
N ASP A 2 0.17 1.22 -11.04
CA ASP A 2 -0.26 2.36 -11.87
C ASP A 2 0.15 2.17 -13.33
N ASP A 3 1.34 1.63 -13.58
CA ASP A 3 1.78 1.25 -14.93
C ASP A 3 0.84 0.23 -15.59
N LEU A 4 0.37 -0.78 -14.85
CA LEU A 4 -0.58 -1.78 -15.37
C LEU A 4 -1.97 -1.19 -15.61
N THR A 5 -2.39 -0.24 -14.76
CA THR A 5 -3.62 0.53 -14.97
C THR A 5 -3.53 1.32 -16.27
N ASN A 6 -2.41 2.00 -16.51
CA ASN A 6 -2.18 2.78 -17.72
C ASN A 6 -2.11 1.90 -18.97
N VAL A 7 -1.45 0.74 -18.89
CA VAL A 7 -1.42 -0.22 -20.00
C VAL A 7 -2.82 -0.71 -20.34
N LEU A 8 -3.65 -1.04 -19.33
CA LEU A 8 -5.04 -1.43 -19.57
C LEU A 8 -5.83 -0.32 -20.26
N ILE A 9 -5.69 0.92 -19.80
CA ILE A 9 -6.36 2.08 -20.40
C ILE A 9 -5.91 2.28 -21.86
N GLU A 10 -4.63 2.13 -22.16
CA GLU A 10 -4.13 2.26 -23.52
C GLU A 10 -4.65 1.13 -24.42
N LEU A 11 -4.71 -0.11 -23.92
CA LEU A 11 -5.33 -1.23 -24.65
C LEU A 11 -6.80 -0.94 -24.97
N GLN A 12 -7.53 -0.35 -24.02
CA GLN A 12 -8.92 0.08 -24.22
C GLN A 12 -9.05 1.16 -25.30
N ARG A 13 -8.11 2.10 -25.35
CA ARG A 13 -8.07 3.12 -26.42
C ARG A 13 -7.88 2.50 -27.81
N GLN A 14 -7.24 1.34 -27.89
CA GLN A 14 -7.05 0.58 -29.13
C GLN A 14 -8.20 -0.41 -29.42
N GLY A 15 -9.28 -0.41 -28.64
CA GLY A 15 -10.44 -1.30 -28.82
C GLY A 15 -10.30 -2.69 -28.20
N PHE A 16 -9.34 -2.90 -27.30
CA PHE A 16 -9.17 -4.16 -26.57
C PHE A 16 -9.64 -4.02 -25.12
N LEU A 17 -10.18 -5.09 -24.53
CA LEU A 17 -10.55 -5.12 -23.10
C LEU A 17 -11.53 -4.01 -22.66
N GLU A 18 -12.35 -3.48 -23.58
CA GLU A 18 -13.25 -2.34 -23.33
C GLU A 18 -14.27 -2.57 -22.22
N LYS A 19 -14.65 -3.84 -22.01
CA LYS A 19 -15.62 -4.25 -20.97
C LYS A 19 -15.01 -4.36 -19.58
N ILE A 20 -13.67 -4.33 -19.48
CA ILE A 20 -12.95 -4.42 -18.22
C ILE A 20 -13.00 -3.07 -17.52
N ILE A 21 -13.29 -3.06 -16.22
CA ILE A 21 -13.36 -1.82 -15.44
C ILE A 21 -12.06 -1.68 -14.63
N PRO A 22 -11.12 -0.77 -15.00
CA PRO A 22 -9.81 -0.69 -14.34
C PRO A 22 -9.90 -0.46 -12.83
N SER A 23 -10.86 0.35 -12.39
CA SER A 23 -11.09 0.61 -10.95
C SER A 23 -11.61 -0.61 -10.17
N LYS A 24 -12.17 -1.63 -10.83
CA LYS A 24 -12.53 -2.91 -10.20
C LYS A 24 -11.35 -3.89 -10.14
N VAL A 25 -10.37 -3.74 -11.03
CA VAL A 25 -9.14 -4.54 -11.04
C VAL A 25 -8.11 -3.99 -10.06
N PHE A 26 -7.84 -2.68 -10.12
CA PHE A 26 -6.74 -2.04 -9.40
C PHE A 26 -7.19 -1.17 -8.22
N LEU A 27 -8.50 -1.01 -8.00
CA LEU A 27 -9.05 -0.19 -6.90
C LEU A 27 -8.40 1.21 -6.86
N ASN A 28 -8.01 1.65 -5.67
CA ASN A 28 -7.27 2.89 -5.42
C ASN A 28 -5.76 2.64 -5.18
N TYR A 29 -5.17 1.64 -5.85
CA TYR A 29 -3.76 1.28 -5.63
C TYR A 29 -2.79 2.45 -5.85
N GLY A 30 -3.05 3.32 -6.84
CA GLY A 30 -2.23 4.51 -7.07
C GLY A 30 -2.26 5.52 -5.94
N ASP A 31 -3.42 5.70 -5.29
CA ASP A 31 -3.50 6.55 -4.09
C ASP A 31 -2.71 5.94 -2.93
N LEU A 32 -2.76 4.60 -2.78
CA LEU A 32 -1.94 3.91 -1.80
C LEU A 32 -0.46 4.09 -2.08
N LEU A 33 -0.01 3.93 -3.33
CA LEU A 33 1.38 4.11 -3.70
C LEU A 33 1.86 5.52 -3.37
N ARG A 34 1.13 6.56 -3.82
CA ARG A 34 1.45 7.97 -3.54
C ARG A 34 1.59 8.22 -2.04
N ASN A 35 0.61 7.76 -1.27
CA ASN A 35 0.62 7.92 0.17
C ASN A 35 1.80 7.18 0.85
N ASN A 36 2.15 5.98 0.35
CA ASN A 36 3.26 5.21 0.88
C ASN A 36 4.62 5.82 0.54
N LEU A 37 4.75 6.49 -0.61
CA LEU A 37 5.93 7.28 -0.97
C LEU A 37 6.07 8.48 -0.04
N GLU A 38 4.96 9.20 0.21
CA GLU A 38 4.99 10.32 1.17
C GLU A 38 5.37 9.86 2.59
N PHE A 39 4.87 8.71 3.03
CA PHE A 39 5.30 8.11 4.30
C PHE A 39 6.81 7.80 4.30
N TRP A 40 7.34 7.28 3.19
CA TRP A 40 8.77 6.98 3.07
C TRP A 40 9.62 8.26 3.12
N GLU A 41 9.25 9.30 2.38
CA GLU A 41 9.95 10.59 2.35
C GLU A 41 9.96 11.29 3.71
N ARG A 42 8.88 11.16 4.49
CA ARG A 42 8.76 11.85 5.79
C ARG A 42 9.25 11.04 6.98
N GLY A 43 9.18 9.71 6.90
CA GLY A 43 9.51 8.81 8.00
C GLY A 43 10.83 8.08 7.84
N LEU A 44 11.06 7.45 6.68
CA LEU A 44 12.25 6.63 6.46
C LEU A 44 13.44 7.43 5.95
N LEU A 45 13.23 8.33 5.00
CA LEU A 45 14.30 9.10 4.38
C LEU A 45 15.12 9.91 5.42
N PRO A 46 14.50 10.63 6.38
CA PRO A 46 15.26 11.37 7.39
C PRO A 46 16.10 10.45 8.27
N MET A 47 15.57 9.27 8.62
CA MET A 47 16.27 8.26 9.41
C MET A 47 17.51 7.70 8.70
N ILE A 48 17.42 7.49 7.38
CA ILE A 48 18.54 7.02 6.56
C ILE A 48 19.58 8.13 6.39
N VAL A 49 19.14 9.37 6.15
CA VAL A 49 20.03 10.53 6.01
C VAL A 49 20.81 10.76 7.30
N GLU A 50 20.14 10.80 8.44
CA GLU A 50 20.78 10.98 9.75
C GLU A 50 21.84 9.89 10.01
N SER A 51 21.46 8.61 9.84
CA SER A 51 22.37 7.47 10.02
C SER A 51 23.59 7.52 9.10
N ARG A 52 23.40 7.99 7.86
CA ARG A 52 24.49 8.15 6.89
C ARG A 52 25.44 9.28 7.26
N GLU A 53 24.93 10.38 7.80
CA GLU A 53 25.72 11.56 8.17
C GLU A 53 26.47 11.34 9.49
N ASN A 54 25.85 10.70 10.48
CA ASN A 54 26.43 10.49 11.81
C ASN A 54 27.17 9.15 11.97
N GLY A 55 27.03 8.22 11.01
CA GLY A 55 27.60 6.87 11.06
C GLY A 55 26.99 5.98 12.16
N GLY A 56 25.90 6.42 12.77
CA GLY A 56 25.19 5.75 13.85
C GLY A 56 24.08 4.82 13.34
N PRO A 57 23.47 4.02 14.23
CA PRO A 57 22.35 3.15 13.87
C PRO A 57 21.10 3.97 13.47
N LEU A 58 20.21 3.35 12.71
CA LEU A 58 18.92 3.93 12.37
C LEU A 58 18.12 4.25 13.64
N SER A 59 17.69 5.50 13.78
CA SER A 59 16.90 5.98 14.93
C SER A 59 15.40 5.86 14.65
N PRO A 60 14.68 4.91 15.28
CA PRO A 60 13.25 4.70 14.99
C PRO A 60 12.36 5.87 15.42
N SER A 61 12.81 6.76 16.31
CA SER A 61 12.03 7.94 16.73
C SER A 61 11.71 8.86 15.55
N LEU A 62 12.61 8.97 14.57
CA LEU A 62 12.42 9.80 13.37
C LEU A 62 11.25 9.33 12.49
N MET A 63 10.88 8.05 12.58
CA MET A 63 9.72 7.50 11.87
C MET A 63 8.39 8.04 12.40
N TYR A 64 8.38 8.68 13.59
CA TYR A 64 7.22 9.36 14.16
C TYR A 64 6.57 10.32 13.16
N ASN A 65 7.35 11.09 12.42
CA ASN A 65 6.84 12.06 11.44
C ASN A 65 6.00 11.40 10.33
N GLY A 66 6.34 10.17 9.93
CA GLY A 66 5.52 9.39 9.00
C GLY A 66 4.21 8.89 9.62
N PHE A 67 4.21 8.57 10.91
CA PHE A 67 3.04 8.10 11.64
C PHE A 67 2.14 9.20 12.20
N ALA A 68 2.63 10.43 12.35
CA ALA A 68 1.86 11.57 12.86
C ALA A 68 0.56 11.81 12.06
N ARG A 69 0.53 11.44 10.78
CA ARG A 69 -0.62 11.59 9.87
C ARG A 69 -1.41 10.29 9.65
N ILE A 70 -1.33 9.33 10.57
CA ILE A 70 -1.99 8.02 10.45
C ILE A 70 -3.49 8.11 10.20
N THR A 71 -4.17 9.09 10.79
CA THR A 71 -5.59 9.36 10.58
C THR A 71 -5.88 9.77 9.13
N GLU A 72 -5.00 10.55 8.52
CA GLU A 72 -5.16 11.01 7.15
C GLU A 72 -4.93 9.90 6.14
N TRP A 73 -3.90 9.08 6.34
CA TRP A 73 -3.53 8.08 5.35
C TRP A 73 -4.25 6.73 5.49
N SER A 74 -4.70 6.40 6.70
CA SER A 74 -5.46 5.17 6.95
C SER A 74 -6.76 5.09 6.16
N LYS A 75 -7.37 6.24 5.79
CA LYS A 75 -8.58 6.29 4.96
C LYS A 75 -8.40 5.64 3.58
N TYR A 76 -7.23 5.75 2.97
CA TYR A 76 -6.94 5.14 1.66
C TYR A 76 -6.89 3.62 1.77
N TYR A 77 -6.33 3.12 2.88
CA TYR A 77 -6.33 1.71 3.21
C TYR A 77 -7.71 1.19 3.55
N ILE A 78 -8.53 1.93 4.31
CA ILE A 78 -9.92 1.54 4.60
C ILE A 78 -10.69 1.38 3.29
N LYS A 79 -10.62 2.39 2.39
CA LYS A 79 -11.24 2.33 1.07
C LYS A 79 -10.80 1.09 0.27
N PHE A 80 -9.50 0.79 0.28
CA PHE A 80 -8.96 -0.37 -0.39
C PHE A 80 -9.49 -1.69 0.18
N ASN A 81 -9.48 -1.83 1.51
CA ASN A 81 -9.92 -3.06 2.18
C ASN A 81 -11.40 -3.34 1.94
N VAL A 82 -12.25 -2.31 1.94
CA VAL A 82 -13.68 -2.46 1.66
C VAL A 82 -13.91 -3.04 0.26
N GLY A 83 -13.16 -2.59 -0.75
CA GLY A 83 -13.30 -3.07 -2.12
C GLY A 83 -12.46 -4.31 -2.47
N HIS A 84 -11.60 -4.79 -1.59
CA HIS A 84 -10.59 -5.81 -1.92
C HIS A 84 -11.20 -7.16 -2.31
N ALA A 85 -12.13 -7.67 -1.49
CA ALA A 85 -12.76 -8.96 -1.77
C ALA A 85 -13.52 -8.95 -3.11
N ASP A 86 -14.26 -7.86 -3.39
CA ASP A 86 -15.00 -7.69 -4.63
C ASP A 86 -14.06 -7.57 -5.84
N SER A 87 -12.93 -6.87 -5.68
CA SER A 87 -11.90 -6.78 -6.71
C SER A 87 -11.31 -8.14 -7.05
N LEU A 88 -10.94 -8.94 -6.04
CA LEU A 88 -10.41 -10.29 -6.29
C LEU A 88 -11.43 -11.20 -6.96
N ASN A 89 -12.69 -11.13 -6.55
CA ASN A 89 -13.77 -11.89 -7.18
C ASN A 89 -14.01 -11.45 -8.62
N TYR A 90 -13.97 -10.14 -8.90
CA TYR A 90 -14.07 -9.59 -10.24
C TYR A 90 -12.92 -10.10 -11.12
N VAL A 91 -11.67 -9.97 -10.68
CA VAL A 91 -10.49 -10.42 -11.43
C VAL A 91 -10.57 -11.92 -11.75
N ARG A 92 -10.86 -12.77 -10.75
CA ARG A 92 -10.97 -14.22 -10.95
C ARG A 92 -12.08 -14.60 -11.92
N LYS A 93 -13.24 -13.99 -11.77
CA LYS A 93 -14.39 -14.26 -12.64
C LYS A 93 -14.09 -13.82 -14.07
N THR A 94 -13.62 -12.59 -14.25
CA THR A 94 -13.34 -12.04 -15.57
C THR A 94 -12.18 -12.76 -16.25
N GLN A 95 -11.18 -13.23 -15.51
CA GLN A 95 -10.09 -14.04 -16.06
C GLN A 95 -10.59 -15.39 -16.59
N LYS A 96 -11.65 -15.95 -16.00
CA LYS A 96 -12.28 -17.20 -16.45
C LYS A 96 -13.23 -16.97 -17.62
N ASP A 97 -13.97 -15.86 -17.61
CA ASP A 97 -15.04 -15.58 -18.56
C ASP A 97 -14.55 -14.87 -19.83
N ASP A 98 -13.40 -14.18 -19.78
CA ASP A 98 -12.83 -13.40 -20.89
C ASP A 98 -11.38 -13.84 -21.16
N GLU A 99 -11.18 -14.56 -22.27
CA GLU A 99 -9.88 -15.10 -22.70
C GLU A 99 -8.83 -14.01 -22.92
N LYS A 100 -9.22 -12.87 -23.51
CA LYS A 100 -8.30 -11.74 -23.75
C LYS A 100 -7.83 -11.13 -22.43
N PHE A 101 -8.72 -11.05 -21.45
CA PHE A 101 -8.32 -10.62 -20.11
C PHE A 101 -7.43 -11.66 -19.43
N GLY A 102 -7.69 -12.96 -19.66
CA GLY A 102 -6.80 -14.05 -19.27
C GLY A 102 -5.37 -13.87 -19.77
N GLU A 103 -5.21 -13.62 -21.07
CA GLU A 103 -3.91 -13.33 -21.70
C GLU A 103 -3.25 -12.07 -21.12
N PHE A 104 -4.02 -11.00 -20.91
CA PHE A 104 -3.53 -9.78 -20.27
C PHE A 104 -2.98 -10.04 -18.88
N VAL A 105 -3.68 -10.84 -18.06
CA VAL A 105 -3.21 -11.20 -16.71
C VAL A 105 -1.93 -12.03 -16.78
N GLN A 106 -1.85 -13.02 -17.66
CA GLN A 106 -0.63 -13.81 -17.87
C GLN A 106 0.55 -12.94 -18.32
N TRP A 107 0.30 -12.00 -19.24
CA TRP A 107 1.31 -11.03 -19.66
C TRP A 107 1.78 -10.18 -18.48
N CYS A 108 0.85 -9.64 -17.67
CA CYS A 108 1.20 -8.90 -16.46
C CYS A 108 2.11 -9.74 -15.54
N GLU A 109 1.73 -10.98 -15.25
CA GLU A 109 2.45 -11.90 -14.36
C GLU A 109 3.84 -12.30 -14.90
N SER A 110 4.06 -12.21 -16.21
CA SER A 110 5.36 -12.45 -16.84
C SER A 110 6.36 -11.30 -16.62
N LEU A 111 5.89 -10.11 -16.23
CA LEU A 111 6.75 -8.94 -16.04
C LEU A 111 7.68 -9.14 -14.83
N ASN A 112 8.96 -8.78 -14.98
CA ASN A 112 9.96 -8.88 -13.91
C ASN A 112 9.52 -8.21 -12.60
N MET A 113 8.78 -7.10 -12.69
CA MET A 113 8.27 -6.36 -11.54
C MET A 113 7.27 -7.15 -10.68
N MET A 114 6.62 -8.17 -11.24
CA MET A 114 5.68 -9.03 -10.50
C MET A 114 6.38 -10.05 -9.61
N ASN A 115 7.70 -10.25 -9.77
CA ASN A 115 8.49 -11.18 -8.97
C ASN A 115 7.89 -12.60 -8.89
N ARG A 116 7.36 -13.11 -10.01
CA ARG A 116 6.67 -14.41 -10.14
C ARG A 116 5.43 -14.58 -9.25
N GLN A 117 4.90 -13.50 -8.72
CA GLN A 117 3.64 -13.51 -7.97
C GLN A 117 2.47 -13.27 -8.93
N THR A 118 1.32 -13.85 -8.60
CA THR A 118 0.11 -13.61 -9.38
C THR A 118 -0.35 -12.15 -9.26
N LEU A 119 -1.20 -11.71 -10.20
CA LEU A 119 -1.81 -10.39 -10.11
C LEU A 119 -2.61 -10.24 -8.80
N ILE A 120 -3.29 -11.30 -8.38
CA ILE A 120 -4.08 -11.36 -7.14
C ILE A 120 -3.19 -11.23 -5.89
N ASP A 121 -2.03 -11.89 -5.89
CA ASP A 121 -1.08 -11.80 -4.78
C ASP A 121 -0.54 -10.37 -4.65
N ASN A 122 -0.18 -9.74 -5.77
CA ASN A 122 0.27 -8.35 -5.80
C ASN A 122 -0.80 -7.35 -5.34
N LEU A 123 -2.05 -7.58 -5.74
CA LEU A 123 -3.21 -6.83 -5.25
C LEU A 123 -3.43 -7.03 -3.74
N SER A 124 -2.89 -8.08 -3.13
CA SER A 124 -3.04 -8.34 -1.70
C SER A 124 -1.92 -7.73 -0.84
N ILE A 125 -0.83 -7.24 -1.44
CA ILE A 125 0.32 -6.63 -0.73
C ILE A 125 -0.11 -5.47 0.21
N PRO A 126 -0.99 -4.53 -0.19
CA PRO A 126 -1.37 -3.44 0.69
C PRO A 126 -2.04 -3.91 2.00
N MET A 127 -2.81 -5.00 1.95
CA MET A 127 -3.39 -5.59 3.17
C MET A 127 -2.31 -6.17 4.08
N GLN A 128 -1.33 -6.87 3.51
CA GLN A 128 -0.21 -7.41 4.29
C GLN A 128 0.58 -6.30 4.98
N ARG A 129 0.81 -5.17 4.29
CA ARG A 129 1.51 -4.01 4.85
C ARG A 129 0.83 -3.43 6.08
N LEU A 130 -0.51 -3.40 6.13
CA LEU A 130 -1.25 -2.91 7.30
C LEU A 130 -0.95 -3.68 8.58
N THR A 131 -0.71 -4.99 8.47
CA THR A 131 -0.37 -5.84 9.62
C THR A 131 1.01 -5.54 10.20
N ARG A 132 1.89 -4.88 9.41
CA ARG A 132 3.24 -4.49 9.84
C ARG A 132 3.26 -3.16 10.59
N TYR A 133 2.35 -2.23 10.30
CA TYR A 133 2.34 -0.92 10.95
C TYR A 133 2.23 -0.97 12.50
N PRO A 134 1.41 -1.85 13.12
CA PRO A 134 1.40 -1.99 14.58
C PRO A 134 2.76 -2.40 15.16
N LEU A 135 3.49 -3.29 14.47
CA LEU A 135 4.82 -3.74 14.89
C LEU A 135 5.84 -2.60 14.78
N MET A 136 5.80 -1.84 13.68
CA MET A 136 6.64 -0.67 13.47
C MET A 136 6.36 0.40 14.53
N LEU A 137 5.09 0.75 14.76
CA LEU A 137 4.67 1.69 15.80
C LEU A 137 5.15 1.28 17.19
N LYS A 138 5.06 -0.01 17.54
CA LYS A 138 5.57 -0.53 18.83
C LYS A 138 7.08 -0.34 18.96
N ASN A 139 7.83 -0.50 17.88
CA ASN A 139 9.28 -0.29 17.88
C ASN A 139 9.63 1.19 17.98
N VAL A 140 8.90 2.07 17.27
CA VAL A 140 9.04 3.53 17.40
C VAL A 140 8.78 3.94 18.85
N LEU A 141 7.67 3.51 19.45
CA LEU A 141 7.32 3.83 20.84
C LEU A 141 8.40 3.41 21.86
N LYS A 142 9.05 2.25 21.64
CA LYS A 142 10.13 1.77 22.50
C LYS A 142 11.42 2.59 22.37
N ALA A 143 11.69 3.11 21.17
CA ALA A 143 12.92 3.84 20.86
C ALA A 143 12.81 5.35 21.12
N THR A 144 11.61 5.92 21.04
CA THR A 144 11.35 7.31 21.40
C THR A 144 11.61 7.52 22.89
N THR A 145 12.43 8.49 23.25
CA THR A 145 12.72 8.88 24.65
C THR A 145 11.90 10.10 25.10
N ASP A 146 11.40 10.90 24.17
CA ASP A 146 10.54 12.05 24.43
C ASP A 146 9.13 11.62 24.88
N ASN A 147 8.67 12.14 26.03
CA ASN A 147 7.38 11.79 26.62
C ASN A 147 6.16 12.35 25.86
N ASN A 148 6.31 13.49 25.16
CA ASN A 148 5.24 14.07 24.35
C ASN A 148 5.05 13.27 23.06
N GLU A 149 6.14 12.88 22.40
CA GLU A 149 6.09 12.00 21.22
C GLU A 149 5.53 10.61 21.58
N LYS A 150 5.93 10.04 22.73
CA LYS A 150 5.35 8.80 23.26
C LYS A 150 3.84 8.93 23.44
N ASN A 151 3.36 9.99 24.09
CA ASN A 151 1.93 10.18 24.31
C ASN A 151 1.15 10.29 22.99
N ASN A 152 1.67 11.00 21.99
CA ASN A 152 1.01 11.12 20.68
C ASN A 152 0.96 9.79 19.91
N ILE A 153 2.01 8.97 20.00
CA ILE A 153 2.03 7.60 19.45
C ILE A 153 1.04 6.72 20.21
N GLN A 154 1.00 6.81 21.55
CA GLN A 154 0.09 6.04 22.39
C GLN A 154 -1.38 6.36 22.04
N VAL A 155 -1.74 7.64 21.89
CA VAL A 155 -3.08 8.08 21.45
C VAL A 155 -3.42 7.53 20.06
N SER A 156 -2.45 7.54 19.14
CA SER A 156 -2.61 7.00 17.78
C SER A 156 -2.83 5.48 17.77
N ILE A 157 -2.29 4.75 18.75
CA ILE A 157 -2.48 3.31 18.94
C ILE A 157 -3.81 3.00 19.67
N SER A 158 -4.16 3.78 20.71
CA SER A 158 -5.33 3.53 21.57
C SER A 158 -6.67 3.87 20.91
N ASN A 159 -6.71 4.75 19.90
CA ASN A 159 -7.93 5.04 19.14
C ASN A 159 -8.47 3.83 18.30
N LYS A 160 -7.86 2.65 18.41
CA LYS A 160 -8.38 1.37 17.89
C LYS A 160 -9.22 0.55 18.89
N GLN A 161 -9.22 0.86 20.19
CA GLN A 161 -9.95 0.05 21.20
C GLN A 161 -11.35 0.57 21.55
N GLY A 162 -11.82 1.66 20.92
CA GLY A 162 -13.10 2.31 21.29
C GLY A 162 -14.18 2.28 20.20
N ARG A 163 -14.25 1.24 19.38
CA ARG A 163 -15.37 1.00 18.45
C ARG A 163 -15.75 -0.48 18.49
N ASP A 164 -16.39 -0.84 19.60
CA ASP A 164 -17.39 -1.90 19.64
C ASP A 164 -18.71 -1.38 19.04
#